data_AF-E3DLU1-F1
#
_entry.id   AF-E3DLU1-F1
#
_cell.length_a   1.000
_cell.length_b   1.000
_cell.length_c   1.000
_cell.angle_alpha   90.00
_cell.angle_beta   90.00
_cell.angle_gamma   90.00
#
_symmetry.space_group_name_H-M   'P 1'
#
loop_
_entity.id
_entity.type
_entity.pdbx_description
1 polymer ?
#
loop_
_entity_poly.entity_id
_entity_poly.type
_entity_poly.pdbx_seq_one_letter_code
_entity_poly.pdbx_strand_id
1 'polypeptide(L)' 'MLTIKCAKCKTKLFKYKKIGQGKVLRCWKSKITRLYDGEIQAKNFVCGNCNNIIAEIKDDRLDMNSEAFTYSGTKIRK' A
#
# COMPACT_ATOMS: atom_id res chain seq x y z
N MET A 1 -0.51 -10.68 -7.98
CA MET A 1 -0.59 -9.22 -7.72
C MET A 1 -1.23 -9.01 -6.35
N LEU A 2 -0.71 -8.11 -5.51
CA LEU A 2 -1.34 -7.78 -4.22
C LEU A 2 -2.24 -6.56 -4.37
N THR A 3 -3.41 -6.59 -3.75
CA THR A 3 -4.27 -5.43 -3.58
C THR A 3 -4.14 -4.97 -2.14
N ILE A 4 -3.59 -3.77 -1.96
CA ILE A 4 -3.46 -3.12 -0.66
C ILE A 4 -4.78 -2.45 -0.32
N LYS A 5 -5.28 -2.70 0.88
CA LYS A 5 -6.55 -2.20 1.42
C LYS A 5 -6.31 -1.54 2.77
N CYS A 6 -7.17 -0.60 3.14
CA CYS A 6 -7.13 -0.02 4.48
C CYS A 6 -7.55 -1.07 5.52
N ALA A 7 -6.88 -1.14 6.67
CA ALA A 7 -7.28 -2.04 7.75
C ALA A 7 -8.62 -1.62 8.40
N LYS A 8 -8.89 -0.31 8.48
CA LYS A 8 -10.11 0.24 9.10
C LYS A 8 -11.34 0.09 8.20
N CYS A 9 -11.33 0.72 7.03
CA CYS A 9 -12.51 0.76 6.15
C CYS A 9 -12.53 -0.33 5.06
N LYS A 10 -11.47 -1.14 4.93
CA LYS A 10 -11.31 -2.18 3.89
C LYS A 10 -11.34 -1.65 2.44
N THR A 11 -11.36 -0.33 2.24
CA THR A 11 -11.28 0.32 0.93
C THR A 11 -9.99 -0.06 0.21
N LYS A 12 -10.07 -0.22 -1.12
CA LYS A 12 -8.92 -0.53 -1.96
C LYS A 12 -8.10 0.74 -2.17
N LEU A 13 -6.80 0.67 -1.95
CA LEU A 13 -5.92 1.84 -2.03
C LEU A 13 -5.08 1.78 -3.30
N PHE A 14 -4.39 0.66 -3.51
CA PHE A 14 -3.57 0.47 -4.70
C PHE A 14 -3.26 -1.01 -4.95
N LYS A 15 -2.89 -1.32 -6.19
CA LYS A 15 -2.32 -2.62 -6.56
C LYS A 15 -0.80 -2.57 -6.56
N TYR A 16 -0.22 -3.49 -5.82
CA TYR A 16 1.23 -3.63 -5.69
C TYR A 16 1.72 -4.93 -6.32
N LYS A 17 2.71 -4.81 -7.21
CA LYS A 17 3.38 -5.95 -7.83
C LYS A 17 4.45 -6.49 -6.89
N LYS A 18 4.03 -7.29 -5.91
CA LYS A 18 4.96 -8.02 -5.04
C LYS A 18 5.56 -9.21 -5.77
N ILE A 19 6.88 -9.13 -5.96
CA ILE A 19 7.73 -10.23 -6.44
C ILE A 19 8.46 -10.81 -5.21
N GLY A 20 8.47 -12.14 -5.10
CA GLY A 20 9.11 -12.88 -4.00
C GLY A 20 8.30 -12.93 -2.70
N GLN A 21 8.77 -13.72 -1.73
CA GLN A 21 8.00 -14.10 -0.53
C GLN A 21 8.03 -13.06 0.62
N GLY A 22 8.93 -12.09 0.59
CA GLY A 22 9.12 -11.12 1.68
C GLY A 22 7.88 -10.29 2.07
N LYS A 23 7.94 -9.64 3.24
CA LYS A 23 6.87 -8.79 3.77
C LYS A 23 6.65 -7.53 2.92
N VAL A 24 5.48 -6.94 3.04
CA VAL A 24 5.05 -5.73 2.30
C VAL A 24 5.24 -4.49 3.17
N LEU A 25 6.42 -4.37 3.81
CA LEU A 25 6.76 -3.22 4.66
C LEU A 25 7.33 -2.05 3.85
N ARG A 26 7.95 -2.36 2.69
CA ARG A 26 8.55 -1.37 1.80
C ARG A 26 7.96 -1.54 0.40
N CYS A 27 7.16 -0.57 0.00
CA CYS A 27 6.49 -0.53 -1.30
C CYS A 27 7.18 0.47 -2.22
N TRP A 28 7.86 -0.02 -3.25
CA TRP A 28 8.50 0.85 -4.23
C TRP A 28 7.47 1.47 -5.17
N LYS A 29 7.58 2.77 -5.45
CA LYS A 29 6.65 3.49 -6.34
C LYS A 29 6.58 2.84 -7.73
N SER A 30 7.73 2.38 -8.25
CA SER A 30 7.84 1.67 -9.54
C SER A 30 7.07 0.34 -9.64
N LYS A 31 6.68 -0.25 -8.50
CA LYS A 31 5.92 -1.51 -8.45
C LYS A 31 4.44 -1.29 -8.17
N ILE A 32 4.01 -0.04 -7.99
CA ILE A 32 2.61 0.33 -7.87
C ILE A 32 2.03 0.39 -9.28
N THR A 33 1.03 -0.45 -9.52
CA THR A 33 0.45 -0.64 -10.86
C THR A 33 -0.83 0.15 -11.06
N ARG A 34 -1.54 0.45 -9.97
CA ARG A 34 -2.81 1.17 -10.01
C ARG A 34 -3.09 1.82 -8.67
N LEU A 35 -3.48 3.08 -8.69
CA LEU A 35 -4.04 3.80 -7.54
C LEU A 35 -5.58 3.76 -7.61
N TYR A 36 -6.21 3.70 -6.44
CA TYR A 36 -7.65 3.79 -6.21
C TYR A 36 -7.89 4.96 -5.24
N ASP A 37 -8.44 4.70 -4.04
CA ASP A 37 -8.87 5.72 -3.07
C ASP A 37 -7.78 6.09 -2.04
N GLY A 38 -6.52 6.04 -2.47
CA GLY A 38 -5.38 6.44 -1.66
C GLY A 38 -5.05 7.90 -1.88
N GLU A 39 -4.94 8.67 -0.80
CA GLU A 39 -4.61 10.09 -0.84
C GLU A 39 -3.21 10.34 -0.27
N ILE A 40 -2.57 11.40 -0.75
CA ILE A 40 -1.27 11.84 -0.27
C ILE A 40 -1.48 13.13 0.52
N GLN A 41 -1.24 13.09 1.83
CA GLN A 41 -1.24 14.27 2.68
C GLN A 41 0.17 14.55 3.19
N ALA A 42 0.76 15.64 2.67
CA ALA A 42 2.12 16.10 2.97
C ALA A 42 3.21 15.03 2.70
N LYS A 43 3.52 14.20 3.70
CA LYS A 43 4.50 13.11 3.62
C LYS A 43 3.90 11.74 3.92
N ASN A 44 2.61 11.67 4.19
CA ASN A 44 1.92 10.45 4.56
C ASN A 44 0.94 10.05 3.45
N PHE A 45 0.90 8.76 3.18
CA PHE A 45 -0.13 8.13 2.38
C PHE A 45 -1.28 7.76 3.31
N VAL A 46 -2.42 8.41 3.10
CA VAL A 46 -3.63 8.23 3.90
C VAL A 46 -4.74 7.60 3.06
N CYS A 47 -5.73 6.99 3.72
CA CYS A 47 -6.93 6.55 3.05
C CYS A 47 -7.91 7.72 2.89
N GLY A 48 -8.36 8.03 1.67
CA GLY A 48 -9.31 9.12 1.43
C GLY A 48 -10.69 8.94 2.08
N ASN A 49 -11.03 7.72 2.52
CA ASN A 49 -12.34 7.44 3.13
C ASN A 49 -12.34 7.51 4.67
N CYS A 50 -11.19 7.32 5.32
CA CYS A 50 -11.13 7.24 6.79
C CYS A 50 -9.97 8.02 7.41
N ASN A 51 -9.21 8.75 6.58
CA ASN A 51 -8.01 9.51 6.93
C ASN A 51 -6.97 8.71 7.74
N ASN A 52 -6.98 7.38 7.62
CA ASN A 52 -6.02 6.54 8.31
C ASN A 52 -4.65 6.66 7.65
N ILE A 53 -3.59 6.82 8.45
CA ILE A 53 -2.20 6.87 7.97
C ILE A 53 -1.74 5.46 7.67
N ILE A 54 -1.43 5.18 6.40
CA ILE A 54 -1.13 3.83 5.91
C ILE A 54 0.35 3.64 5.68
N ALA A 55 1.00 4.65 5.12
CA ALA A 55 2.43 4.61 4.86
C ALA A 55 3.02 6.00 4.94
N GLU A 56 4.31 6.07 5.21
CA GLU A 56 5.09 7.28 5.05
C GLU A 56 5.78 7.25 3.68
N ILE A 57 5.68 8.35 2.94
CA ILE A 57 6.31 8.52 1.64
C ILE A 57 7.74 9.00 1.87
N LYS A 58 8.68 8.14 1.52
CA LYS A 58 10.09 8.50 1.33
C LYS A 58 10.35 8.65 -0.17
N ASP A 59 11.56 9.10 -0.52
CA ASP A 59 11.94 9.50 -1.87
C ASP A 59 11.40 8.55 -2.96
N ASP A 60 11.71 7.26 -2.88
CA ASP A 60 11.29 6.26 -3.90
C ASP A 60 10.43 5.11 -3.37
N ARG A 61 10.15 5.11 -2.07
CA ARG A 61 9.40 4.03 -1.41
C ARG A 61 8.40 4.56 -0.41
N LEU A 62 7.33 3.79 -0.26
CA LEU A 62 6.38 3.92 0.83
C LEU A 62 6.79 2.94 1.93
N ASP A 63 7.11 3.46 3.11
CA ASP A 63 7.31 2.67 4.32
C ASP A 63 5.91 2.44 4.93
N MET A 64 5.40 1.23 4.76
CA MET A 64 4.03 0.86 5.13
C MET A 64 3.96 0.47 6.62
N ASN A 65 2.91 0.92 7.31
CA ASN A 65 2.62 0.48 8.67
C ASN A 65 1.76 -0.80 8.65
N SER A 66 2.32 -1.94 9.08
CA SER A 66 1.67 -3.26 9.00
C SER A 66 0.31 -3.35 9.70
N GLU A 67 0.03 -2.51 10.67
CA GLU A 67 -1.25 -2.49 11.38
C GLU A 67 -2.32 -1.65 10.66
N ALA A 68 -1.89 -0.71 9.82
CA ALA A 68 -2.78 0.25 9.16
C ALA A 68 -3.32 -0.23 7.80
N PHE A 69 -2.72 -1.27 7.20
CA PHE A 69 -3.18 -1.87 5.95
C PHE A 69 -3.37 -3.38 6.06
N THR A 70 -4.26 -3.87 5.20
CA THR A 70 -4.38 -5.29 4.90
C THR A 70 -4.10 -5.50 3.42
N TYR A 71 -3.78 -6.73 3.02
CA TYR A 71 -3.58 -7.04 1.62
C TYR A 71 -4.20 -8.37 1.26
N SER A 72 -4.72 -8.44 0.05
CA SER A 72 -5.30 -9.65 -0.53
C SER A 72 -4.71 -9.91 -1.91
N GLY A 73 -4.50 -11.18 -2.25
CA GLY A 73 -4.07 -11.61 -3.58
C GLY A 73 -2.85 -12.52 -3.54
N THR A 74 -2.39 -12.90 -4.73
CA THR A 74 -1.29 -13.83 -4.90
C THR A 74 0.05 -13.10 -5.05
N LYS A 75 1.06 -13.56 -4.32
CA LYS A 75 2.45 -13.14 -4.56
C LYS A 75 2.93 -13.78 -5.86
N ILE A 76 3.58 -13.00 -6.71
CA ILE A 76 4.17 -13.55 -7.94
C ILE A 76 5.42 -14.33 -7.52
N ARG A 77 5.39 -15.65 -7.72
CA ARG A 77 6.57 -16.51 -7.64
C ARG A 77 7.34 -16.32 -8.94
N LYS A 78 8.62 -15.99 -8.84
CA LYS A 78 9.57 -15.99 -9.96
C LYS A 78 10.54 -17.14 -9.70
#